data_AF-A0A4V2PYV2-F1
#
_entry.id   AF-A0A4V2PYV2-F1
#
_cell.length_a   1.000
_cell.length_b   1.000
_cell.length_c   1.000
_cell.angle_alpha   90.00
_cell.angle_beta   90.00
_cell.angle_gamma   90.00
#
_symmetry.space_group_name_H-M   'P 1'
#
loop_
_entity.id
_entity.type
_entity.pdbx_description
1 polymer ?
#
loop_
_entity_poly.entity_id
_entity_poly.type
_entity_poly.pdbx_seq_one_letter_code
_entity_poly.pdbx_strand_id
1 'polypeptide(L)' 'MTYDSIANPVWFDAAHTMISVDIVFHDLGTTPVKFNASPEDVMDYGREIYADLVAGKYGPIAEHTA' A
#
# COMPACT_ATOMS: atom_id res chain seq x y z
N MET A 1 11.77 7.04 -2.18
CA MET A 1 11.44 5.93 -3.08
C MET A 1 10.27 6.39 -3.93
N THR A 2 10.40 6.36 -5.26
CA THR A 2 9.29 6.69 -6.18
C THR A 2 8.65 5.39 -6.69
N TYR A 3 7.37 5.43 -6.99
CA TYR A 3 6.62 4.29 -7.51
C TYR A 3 5.82 4.72 -8.74
N ASP A 4 5.68 3.81 -9.69
CA ASP A 4 5.01 4.03 -10.96
C ASP A 4 3.51 3.70 -10.88
N SER A 5 3.14 2.72 -10.03
CA SER A 5 1.73 2.33 -9.85
C SER A 5 1.47 1.66 -8.51
N ILE A 6 0.23 1.78 -8.04
CA ILE A 6 -0.33 1.12 -6.86
C ILE A 6 -1.68 0.53 -7.25
N ALA A 7 -1.93 -0.72 -6.86
CA ALA A 7 -3.17 -1.43 -7.16
C ALA A 7 -3.53 -2.42 -6.05
N ASN A 8 -4.77 -2.93 -6.13
CA ASN A 8 -5.31 -3.99 -5.28
C ASN A 8 -5.11 -3.74 -3.77
N PRO A 9 -5.57 -2.59 -3.24
CA PRO A 9 -5.47 -2.34 -1.81
C PRO A 9 -6.36 -3.29 -1.01
N VAL A 10 -5.77 -3.96 -0.02
CA VAL A 10 -6.45 -4.88 0.89
C VAL A 10 -5.95 -4.63 2.31
N TRP A 11 -6.84 -4.60 3.29
CA TRP A 11 -6.44 -4.59 4.69
C TRP A 11 -5.59 -5.84 4.99
N PHE A 12 -4.42 -5.62 5.59
CA PHE A 12 -3.48 -6.69 5.94
C PHE A 12 -3.99 -7.55 7.12
N ASP A 13 -4.81 -6.96 7.99
CA ASP A 13 -5.44 -7.65 9.11
C ASP A 13 -6.86 -7.11 9.36
N ALA A 14 -7.63 -7.84 10.17
CA ALA A 14 -8.99 -7.45 10.55
C ALA A 14 -9.04 -6.24 11.51
N ALA A 15 -7.90 -5.84 12.08
CA ALA A 15 -7.78 -4.67 12.95
C ALA A 15 -7.46 -3.38 12.15
N HIS A 16 -7.32 -3.50 10.83
CA HIS A 16 -7.01 -2.42 9.90
C HIS A 16 -5.71 -1.67 10.29
N THR A 17 -4.67 -2.40 10.72
CA THR A 17 -3.41 -1.77 11.13
C THR A 17 -2.49 -1.40 9.96
N MET A 18 -2.59 -2.15 8.86
CA MET A 18 -1.77 -1.99 7.65
C MET A 18 -2.59 -2.30 6.40
N ILE A 19 -2.15 -1.78 5.24
CA ILE A 19 -2.77 -2.05 3.94
C ILE A 19 -1.73 -2.69 3.03
N SER A 20 -2.03 -3.88 2.52
CA SER A 20 -1.25 -4.54 1.48
C SER A 20 -1.66 -4.05 0.10
N VAL A 21 -0.68 -3.76 -0.74
CA VAL A 21 -0.86 -3.35 -2.13
C VAL A 21 0.07 -4.11 -3.07
N ASP A 22 -0.32 -4.17 -4.34
CA ASP A 22 0.61 -4.40 -5.44
C ASP A 22 1.20 -3.06 -5.87
N ILE A 23 2.51 -2.90 -5.74
CA ILE A 23 3.22 -1.66 -6.08
C ILE A 23 4.35 -1.93 -7.07
N VAL A 24 4.51 -1.05 -8.04
CA VAL A 24 5.68 -1.03 -8.93
C VAL A 24 6.57 0.10 -8.48
N PHE A 25 7.69 -0.24 -7.82
CA PHE A 25 8.69 0.76 -7.45
C PHE A 25 9.59 1.04 -8.64
N HIS A 26 9.78 2.33 -8.96
CA HIS A 26 10.52 2.78 -10.13
C HIS A 26 11.92 2.17 -10.22
N ASP A 27 12.60 2.10 -9.07
CA ASP A 27 13.99 1.63 -8.97
C ASP A 27 14.13 0.10 -8.90
N LEU A 28 13.03 -0.65 -8.72
CA LEU A 28 13.03 -2.11 -8.58
C LEU A 28 12.59 -2.84 -9.87
N GLY A 29 12.20 -2.09 -10.89
CA GLY A 29 11.75 -2.62 -12.19
C GLY A 29 10.24 -2.54 -12.38
N THR A 30 9.73 -3.20 -13.41
CA THR A 30 8.33 -3.07 -13.84
C THR A 30 7.38 -4.11 -13.25
N THR A 31 7.90 -5.07 -12.49
CA THR A 31 7.10 -6.15 -11.91
C THR A 31 6.45 -5.67 -10.62
N PRO A 32 5.12 -5.78 -10.46
CA PRO A 32 4.47 -5.47 -9.19
C PRO A 32 4.99 -6.36 -8.07
N VAL A 33 5.31 -5.74 -6.93
CA VAL A 33 5.69 -6.42 -5.69
C VAL A 33 4.67 -6.13 -4.60
N LYS A 34 4.58 -7.02 -3.61
CA LYS A 34 3.75 -6.78 -2.43
C LYS A 34 4.44 -5.79 -1.49
N PHE A 35 3.70 -4.80 -1.04
CA PHE A 35 4.14 -3.84 -0.03
C PHE A 35 3.05 -3.63 1.00
N ASN A 36 3.44 -3.54 2.27
CA ASN A 36 2.54 -3.30 3.39
C ASN A 36 2.74 -1.87 3.88
N ALA A 37 1.81 -0.99 3.53
CA ALA A 37 1.82 0.39 3.97
C ALA A 37 1.23 0.51 5.38
N SER A 38 1.87 1.33 6.22
CA SER A 38 1.50 1.54 7.61
C SER A 38 1.60 3.01 7.99
N PRO A 39 0.71 3.53 8.86
CA PRO A 39 0.88 4.86 9.42
C PRO A 39 2.14 4.96 10.31
N GLU A 40 2.66 3.82 10.79
CA GLU A 40 3.85 3.70 11.64
C GLU A 40 5.09 3.21 10.87
N ASP A 41 5.04 3.20 9.53
CA ASP A 41 6.21 2.80 8.73
C ASP A 41 7.42 3.68 9.09
N VAL A 42 8.60 3.08 9.22
CA VAL A 42 9.83 3.81 9.53
C VAL A 42 10.28 4.69 8.37
N MET A 43 9.92 4.31 7.14
CA MET A 43 10.21 5.07 5.93
C MET A 43 9.06 5.99 5.56
N ASP A 44 9.39 7.23 5.18
CA ASP A 44 8.40 8.27 4.86
C ASP A 44 7.41 7.84 3.77
N TYR A 45 7.89 7.16 2.74
CA TYR A 45 7.05 6.72 1.61
C TYR A 45 5.97 5.70 2.02
N GLY A 46 6.23 4.87 3.04
CA GLY A 46 5.22 3.92 3.53
C GLY A 46 4.05 4.62 4.20
N ARG A 47 4.34 5.68 4.96
CA ARG A 47 3.32 6.53 5.61
C ARG A 47 2.54 7.36 4.60
N GLU A 48 3.21 7.92 3.59
CA GLU A 48 2.58 8.64 2.49
C GLU A 48 1.61 7.75 1.70
N ILE A 49 2.05 6.55 1.32
CA ILE A 49 1.21 5.57 0.62
C ILE A 49 -0.01 5.20 1.46
N TYR A 50 0.17 4.95 2.76
CA TYR A 50 -0.95 4.64 3.67
C TYR A 50 -1.98 5.78 3.70
N ALA A 51 -1.54 7.03 3.83
CA ALA A 51 -2.42 8.19 3.85
C ALA A 51 -3.21 8.34 2.53
N ASP A 52 -2.55 8.14 1.39
CA ASP A 52 -3.19 8.17 0.06
C ASP A 52 -4.24 7.06 -0.11
N LEU A 53 -3.95 5.86 0.41
CA LEU A 53 -4.86 4.71 0.37
C LEU A 53 -6.12 4.96 1.20
N VAL A 54 -5.95 5.44 2.44
CA VAL A 54 -7.07 5.79 3.32
C VAL A 54 -7.89 6.96 2.76
N ALA A 55 -7.25 7.89 2.05
CA ALA A 55 -7.94 8.96 1.32
C ALA A 55 -8.70 8.46 0.06
N GLY A 56 -8.59 7.18 -0.29
CA GLY A 56 -9.32 6.56 -1.41
C GLY A 56 -8.73 6.87 -2.79
N LYS A 57 -7.50 7.39 -2.86
CA LYS A 57 -6.84 7.79 -4.13
C LYS A 57 -6.69 6.63 -5.12
N TYR A 58 -6.58 5.41 -4.61
CA TYR A 58 -6.38 4.19 -5.40
C TYR A 58 -7.61 3.26 -5.41
N GLY A 59 -8.78 3.80 -5.10
CA GLY A 59 -10.02 3.05 -4.98
C GLY A 59 -10.27 2.50 -3.56
N PRO A 60 -11.34 1.72 -3.38
CA PRO A 60 -11.70 1.18 -2.07
C PRO A 60 -10.71 0.11 -1.61
N ILE A 61 -10.39 0.13 -0.32
CA ILE A 61 -9.59 -0.91 0.33
C ILE A 61 -10.49 -2.13 0.58
N ALA A 62 -10.11 -3.29 0.06
CA ALA A 62 -10.84 -4.54 0.32
C ALA A 62 -10.58 -5.04 1.75
N GLU A 63 -11.57 -5.75 2.31
CA GLU A 63 -11.44 -6.35 3.64
C GLU A 63 -10.44 -7.51 3.66
N HIS A 64 -9.79 -7.70 4.82
CA HIS A 64 -8.90 -8.83 5.04
C HIS A 64 -9.69 -10.15 5.01
N THR A 65 -9.35 -11.04 4.07
CA THR A 65 -9.88 -12.41 4.03
C THR A 65 -8.87 -13.37 4.67
N ALA A 66 -9.21 -13.89 5.85
CA ALA A 66 -8.45 -14.93 6.55
C ALA A 66 -8.48 -16.28 5.83
#